data_AF-A0A380FIB1-F1
#
_entry.id   AF-A0A380FIB1-F1
#
_cell.length_a   1.000
_cell.length_b   1.000
_cell.length_c   1.000
_cell.angle_alpha   90.00
_cell.angle_beta   90.00
_cell.angle_gamma   90.00
#
_symmetry.space_group_name_H-M   'P 1'
#
loop_
_entity.id
_entity.type
_entity.pdbx_description
1 polymer ?
#
loop_
_entity_poly.entity_id
_entity_poly.type
_entity_poly.pdbx_seq_one_letter_code
_entity_poly.pdbx_strand_id
1 'polypeptide(L)'
;MSYIEQKTIVAHNAPFDMKFLLKNLHDFNINHEKFRVFDTLTSSRKLINETPNHKLETLKNYFELDEGDSHQALNDARTTGKLALLLLSRMD
;
A
#
# COMPACT_ATOMS: atom_id res chain seq x y z
N MET A 1 6.46 -18.15 4.63
CA MET A 1 5.73 -17.04 5.28
C MET A 1 6.61 -16.08 6.06
N SER A 2 7.81 -16.48 6.51
CA SER A 2 8.72 -15.65 7.31
C SER A 2 8.98 -14.23 6.82
N TYR A 3 8.84 -13.94 5.51
CA TYR A 3 9.08 -12.60 4.97
C TYR A 3 8.01 -11.56 5.37
N ILE A 4 6.74 -11.96 5.43
CA ILE A 4 5.58 -11.07 5.70
C ILE A 4 4.97 -11.28 7.08
N GLU A 5 5.30 -12.39 7.73
CA GLU A 5 4.82 -12.74 9.06
C GLU A 5 5.18 -11.66 10.10
N GLN A 6 4.24 -11.36 10.99
CA GLN A 6 4.31 -10.32 12.02
C GLN A 6 4.58 -8.88 11.51
N LYS A 7 4.69 -8.65 10.20
CA LYS A 7 4.81 -7.31 9.61
C LYS A 7 3.44 -6.72 9.29
N THR A 8 3.40 -5.40 9.16
CA THR A 8 2.24 -4.70 8.60
C THR A 8 2.38 -4.66 7.09
N ILE A 9 1.36 -5.14 6.39
CA ILE A 9 1.26 -5.00 4.93
C ILE A 9 0.75 -3.60 4.63
N VAL A 10 1.44 -2.90 3.74
CA VAL A 10 1.04 -1.58 3.27
C VAL A 10 0.62 -1.71 1.81
N ALA A 11 -0.57 -1.23 1.48
CA ALA A 11 -1.11 -1.28 0.11
C ALA A 11 -1.93 -0.03 -0.21
N HIS A 12 -2.21 0.18 -1.49
CA HIS A 12 -3.09 1.25 -1.97
C HIS A 12 -4.34 0.62 -2.58
N ASN A 13 -5.48 0.75 -1.90
CA ASN A 13 -6.67 -0.07 -2.15
C ASN A 13 -6.46 -1.54 -1.75
N ALA A 14 -6.04 -1.74 -0.50
CA ALA A 14 -5.61 -3.03 0.03
C ALA A 14 -6.56 -4.22 -0.20
N PRO A 15 -7.91 -4.07 -0.20
CA PRO A 15 -8.81 -5.19 -0.51
C PRO A 15 -8.53 -5.86 -1.87
N PHE A 16 -8.03 -5.11 -2.84
CA PHE A 16 -7.65 -5.63 -4.15
C PHE A 16 -6.48 -6.62 -4.03
N ASP A 17 -5.34 -6.18 -3.52
CA ASP A 17 -4.13 -7.01 -3.39
C ASP A 17 -4.34 -8.20 -2.44
N MET A 18 -5.00 -7.94 -1.30
CA MET A 18 -5.26 -8.96 -0.29
C MET A 18 -6.12 -10.11 -0.83
N LYS A 19 -7.05 -9.84 -1.75
CA LYS A 19 -7.85 -10.90 -2.39
C LYS A 19 -6.97 -11.89 -3.14
N PHE A 20 -5.98 -11.41 -3.89
CA PHE A 20 -5.05 -12.27 -4.63
C PHE A 20 -4.10 -13.02 -3.68
N LEU A 21 -3.56 -12.34 -2.68
CA LEU A 21 -2.69 -12.96 -1.68
C LEU A 21 -3.41 -14.11 -0.96
N LEU A 22 -4.58 -13.83 -0.37
CA LEU A 22 -5.35 -14.81 0.39
C LEU A 22 -5.80 -15.99 -0.48
N LYS A 23 -6.21 -15.74 -1.73
CA LYS A 23 -6.55 -16.81 -2.66
C LYS A 23 -5.35 -17.73 -2.93
N ASN A 24 -4.17 -17.18 -3.19
CA ASN A 24 -2.98 -18.01 -3.44
C ASN A 24 -2.57 -18.80 -2.19
N LEU A 25 -2.61 -18.18 -1.01
CA LEU A 25 -2.30 -18.91 0.23
C LEU A 25 -3.26 -20.09 0.44
N HIS A 26 -4.54 -19.87 0.17
CA HIS A 26 -5.54 -20.94 0.20
C HIS A 26 -5.25 -22.03 -0.84
N ASP A 27 -5.05 -21.67 -2.11
CA ASP A 27 -4.86 -22.62 -3.21
C ASP A 27 -3.60 -23.50 -3.02
N PHE A 28 -2.58 -22.99 -2.34
CA PHE A 28 -1.34 -23.71 -2.03
C PHE A 28 -1.31 -24.31 -0.60
N ASN A 29 -2.43 -24.30 0.14
CA ASN A 29 -2.52 -24.80 1.51
C ASN A 29 -1.48 -24.20 2.47
N ILE A 30 -1.16 -22.91 2.30
CA ILE A 30 -0.22 -22.18 3.14
C ILE A 30 -0.98 -21.53 4.30
N ASN A 31 -0.76 -22.04 5.51
CA ASN A 31 -1.31 -21.45 6.72
C ASN A 31 -0.74 -20.04 6.96
N HIS A 32 -1.59 -19.16 7.49
CA HIS A 32 -1.20 -17.81 7.84
C HIS A 32 -2.03 -17.28 9.01
N GLU A 33 -1.45 -16.37 9.78
CA GLU A 33 -2.19 -15.58 10.76
C GLU A 33 -2.96 -14.43 10.09
N LYS A 34 -3.81 -13.74 10.85
CA LYS A 34 -4.50 -12.55 10.37
C LYS A 34 -3.47 -11.43 10.12
N PHE A 35 -3.40 -10.96 8.87
CA PHE A 35 -2.50 -9.87 8.51
C PHE A 35 -2.94 -8.53 9.11
N ARG A 36 -1.96 -7.75 9.59
CA ARG A 36 -2.13 -6.32 9.83
C ARG A 36 -1.96 -5.59 8.51
N VAL A 37 -2.92 -4.75 8.15
CA VAL A 37 -2.96 -4.09 6.84
C VAL A 37 -3.20 -2.60 7.03
N PHE A 38 -2.36 -1.77 6.41
CA PHE A 38 -2.53 -0.33 6.30
C PHE A 38 -2.89 0.03 4.86
N ASP A 39 -4.08 0.60 4.67
CA ASP A 39 -4.56 0.99 3.34
C ASP A 39 -4.41 2.51 3.11
N THR A 40 -3.42 2.85 2.31
CA THR A 40 -3.10 4.24 1.95
C THR A 40 -4.22 4.94 1.18
N LEU A 41 -5.10 4.21 0.48
CA LEU A 41 -6.24 4.84 -0.20
C LEU A 41 -7.24 5.37 0.83
N THR A 42 -7.58 4.56 1.84
CA THR A 42 -8.53 4.97 2.88
C THR A 42 -7.95 6.08 3.77
N SER A 43 -6.66 6.01 4.08
CA SER A 43 -5.97 7.03 4.87
C SER A 43 -5.80 8.34 4.09
N SER A 44 -5.42 8.29 2.81
CA SER A 44 -5.29 9.49 1.97
C SER A 44 -6.61 10.24 1.82
N ARG A 45 -7.74 9.52 1.63
CA ARG A 45 -9.08 10.13 1.60
C ARG A 45 -9.46 10.93 2.85
N LYS A 46 -8.82 10.63 3.99
CA LYS A 46 -9.08 11.33 5.26
C LYS A 46 -8.12 12.50 5.50
N LEU A 47 -6.89 12.38 5.01
CA LEU A 47 -5.76 13.25 5.41
C LEU A 47 -5.28 14.20 4.31
N ILE A 48 -5.77 14.05 3.09
CA ILE A 48 -5.34 14.83 1.92
C ILE A 48 -6.60 15.42 1.28
N ASN A 49 -6.65 16.74 1.16
CA ASN A 49 -7.77 17.45 0.51
C ASN A 49 -7.28 18.31 -0.68
N GLU A 50 -5.97 18.40 -0.87
CA GLU A 50 -5.31 19.24 -1.85
C GLU A 50 -5.16 18.60 -3.25
N THR A 51 -5.57 17.34 -3.41
CA THR A 51 -5.49 16.60 -4.69
C THR A 51 -6.87 16.33 -5.27
N PRO A 52 -7.03 16.33 -6.62
CA PRO A 52 -8.35 16.14 -7.26
C PRO A 52 -8.92 14.73 -7.08
N ASN A 53 -8.07 13.75 -6.76
CA ASN A 53 -8.46 12.39 -6.45
C ASN A 53 -7.33 11.69 -5.69
N HIS A 54 -7.58 10.47 -5.22
CA HIS A 54 -6.64 9.68 -4.42
C HIS A 54 -6.05 8.49 -5.17
N LYS A 55 -5.98 8.52 -6.51
CA LYS A 55 -5.26 7.49 -7.25
C LYS A 55 -3.78 7.56 -6.88
N LEU A 56 -3.13 6.40 -6.77
CA LEU A 56 -1.69 6.32 -6.46
C LEU A 56 -0.87 7.23 -7.38
N GLU A 57 -1.13 7.23 -8.68
CA GLU A 57 -0.45 8.09 -9.66
C GLU A 57 -0.62 9.58 -9.36
N THR A 58 -1.83 10.02 -8.99
CA THR A 58 -2.08 11.43 -8.65
C THR A 58 -1.32 11.83 -7.39
N LEU A 59 -1.36 11.00 -6.34
CA LEU A 59 -0.64 11.25 -5.10
C LEU A 59 0.89 11.18 -5.30
N LYS A 60 1.35 10.23 -6.11
CA LYS A 60 2.75 10.06 -6.49
C LYS A 60 3.30 11.33 -7.12
N ASN A 61 2.59 11.86 -8.12
CA ASN A 61 3.02 13.05 -8.85
C ASN A 61 2.91 14.30 -7.98
N TYR A 62 1.85 14.43 -7.18
CA TYR A 62 1.63 15.59 -6.33
C TYR A 62 2.66 15.74 -5.21
N PHE A 63 3.02 14.63 -4.55
CA PHE A 63 3.98 14.61 -3.43
C PHE A 63 5.40 14.24 -3.87
N GLU A 64 5.67 14.18 -5.18
CA GLU A 64 6.99 13.86 -5.74
C GLU A 64 7.59 12.57 -5.15
N LEU A 65 6.77 11.52 -5.04
CA LEU A 65 7.14 10.26 -4.39
C LEU A 65 7.87 9.27 -5.31
N ASP A 66 7.97 9.57 -6.59
CA ASP A 66 8.64 8.72 -7.58
C ASP A 66 10.17 8.77 -7.41
N GLU A 67 10.83 7.62 -7.57
CA GLU A 67 12.28 7.47 -7.40
C GLU A 67 13.00 7.06 -8.69
N GLY A 68 12.29 7.02 -9.82
CA GLY A 68 12.86 6.70 -11.13
C GLY A 68 12.89 5.20 -11.49
N ASP A 69 13.64 4.86 -12.54
CA ASP A 69 13.61 3.61 -13.32
C ASP A 69 13.51 2.33 -12.46
N SER A 70 12.29 1.82 -12.35
CA SER A 70 12.00 0.51 -11.80
C SER A 70 10.71 -0.04 -12.42
N HIS A 71 10.62 -1.36 -12.58
CA HIS A 71 9.41 -2.03 -13.09
C HIS A 71 8.17 -1.55 -12.32
N GLN A 72 7.05 -1.37 -13.02
CA GLN A 72 5.83 -0.73 -12.52
C GLN A 72 5.41 -1.22 -11.12
N ALA A 73 5.37 -2.54 -10.90
CA ALA A 73 4.94 -3.11 -9.61
C ALA A 73 5.88 -2.82 -8.43
N LEU A 74 7.20 -2.84 -8.64
CA LEU A 74 8.16 -2.54 -7.58
C LEU A 74 8.15 -1.04 -7.27
N ASN A 75 8.04 -0.20 -8.30
CA ASN A 75 7.93 1.24 -8.11
C ASN A 75 6.66 1.57 -7.32
N ASP A 76 5.51 1.03 -7.72
CA ASP A 76 4.23 1.25 -7.04
C ASP A 76 4.29 0.81 -5.57
N ALA A 77 4.97 -0.31 -5.27
CA ALA A 77 5.19 -0.74 -3.89
C ALA A 77 6.04 0.24 -3.08
N ARG A 78 7.13 0.78 -3.66
CA ARG A 78 7.97 1.81 -3.02
C ARG A 78 7.22 3.11 -2.81
N THR A 79 6.54 3.61 -3.84
CA THR A 79 5.68 4.80 -3.77
C THR A 79 4.61 4.64 -2.70
N THR A 80 3.96 3.48 -2.64
CA THR A 80 2.93 3.18 -1.62
C THR A 80 3.53 3.22 -0.22
N GLY A 81 4.75 2.67 -0.02
CA GLY A 81 5.46 2.75 1.25
C GLY A 81 5.78 4.19 1.68
N LYS A 82 6.31 5.01 0.76
CA LYS A 82 6.57 6.43 1.01
C LYS A 82 5.29 7.21 1.34
N LEU A 83 4.22 6.96 0.57
CA LEU A 83 2.92 7.56 0.81
C LEU A 83 2.41 7.20 2.21
N ALA A 84 2.58 5.96 2.66
CA ALA A 84 2.20 5.57 4.02
C ALA A 84 2.96 6.34 5.09
N LEU A 85 4.28 6.53 4.93
CA LEU A 85 5.08 7.32 5.87
C LEU A 85 4.62 8.78 5.92
N LEU A 86 4.35 9.39 4.76
CA LEU A 86 3.80 10.74 4.67
C LEU A 86 2.44 10.84 5.37
N LEU A 87 1.55 9.88 5.15
CA LEU A 87 0.24 9.86 5.79
C LEU A 87 0.35 9.72 7.31
N LEU A 88 1.24 8.85 7.81
CA LEU A 88 1.49 8.69 9.24
C LEU A 88 1.98 10.00 9.87
N SER A 89 2.88 10.74 9.21
CA SER A 89 3.34 12.06 9.69
C SER A 89 2.26 13.15 9.73
N ARG A 90 1.09 12.91 9.11
CA ARG A 90 -0.08 13.81 9.15
C ARG A 90 -1.16 13.39 10.15
N MET A 91 -0.98 12.25 10.82
CA MET A 91 -1.91 11.76 11.83
C MET A 91 -1.58 12.29 13.24
N ASP A 92 -0.38 12.85 13.40
CA ASP A 92 0.08 13.56 14.60
C ASP A 92 -0.35 15.04 14.56
#